data_AF-A0A1H7SPF0-F1
#
_entry.id   AF-A0A1H7SPF0-F1
#
_cell.length_a   1.000
_cell.length_b   1.000
_cell.length_c   1.000
_cell.angle_alpha   90.00
_cell.angle_beta   90.00
_cell.angle_gamma   90.00
#
_symmetry.space_group_name_H-M   'P 1'
#
loop_
_entity.id
_entity.type
_entity.pdbx_description
1 polymer ?
#
loop_
_entity_poly.entity_id
_entity_poly.type
_entity_poly.pdbx_seq_one_letter_code
_entity_poly.pdbx_strand_id
1 'polypeptide(L)' 'MGGRRVFLVIGVSVVLISGILGVFIGENGGQVAESIQLFGVLSLPTTPVAFALYGMVVSVFALAALFGLVEFASRLEEA' A
#
# COMPACT_ATOMS: atom_id res chain seq x y z
N MET A 1 -18.40 -0.02 -18.27
CA MET A 1 -17.39 0.90 -17.70
C MET A 1 -16.05 0.54 -18.31
N GLY A 2 -15.23 1.50 -18.78
CA GLY A 2 -13.93 1.17 -19.39
C GLY A 2 -12.94 0.59 -18.37
N GLY A 3 -12.04 -0.30 -18.81
CA GLY A 3 -11.06 -1.00 -17.95
C GLY A 3 -10.26 -0.06 -17.04
N ARG A 4 -9.80 1.08 -17.57
CA ARG A 4 -9.10 2.12 -16.79
C ARG A 4 -9.88 2.59 -15.55
N ARG A 5 -11.21 2.70 -15.66
CA ARG A 5 -12.07 3.17 -14.56
C ARG A 5 -12.21 2.10 -13.48
N VAL A 6 -12.25 0.82 -13.86
CA VAL A 6 -12.29 -0.30 -12.92
C VAL A 6 -10.98 -0.40 -12.15
N PHE A 7 -9.83 -0.32 -12.83
CA PHE A 7 -8.51 -0.33 -12.18
C PHE A 7 -8.33 0.84 -11.21
N LEU A 8 -8.79 2.05 -11.58
CA LEU A 8 -8.76 3.20 -10.68
C LEU A 8 -9.62 2.99 -9.43
N VAL A 9 -10.85 2.49 -9.59
CA VAL A 9 -11.74 2.23 -8.45
C VAL A 9 -11.11 1.20 -7.52
N ILE A 10 -10.61 0.08 -8.05
CA ILE A 10 -9.96 -0.96 -7.24
C ILE A 10 -8.74 -0.39 -6.53
N GLY A 11 -7.86 0.30 -7.27
CA GLY A 11 -6.62 0.84 -6.71
C GLY A 11 -6.87 1.84 -5.58
N VAL A 12 -7.77 2.80 -5.78
CA VAL A 12 -8.16 3.77 -4.75
C VAL A 12 -8.78 3.06 -3.55
N SER A 13 -9.64 2.06 -3.78
CA SER A 13 -10.28 1.31 -2.71
C SER A 13 -9.25 0.59 -1.83
N VAL A 14 -8.30 -0.11 -2.45
CA VAL A 14 -7.23 -0.84 -1.74
C VAL A 14 -6.36 0.12 -0.94
N VAL A 15 -5.97 1.26 -1.52
CA VAL A 15 -5.16 2.27 -0.83
C VAL A 15 -5.91 2.82 0.39
N LEU A 16 -7.19 3.18 0.23
CA LEU A 16 -8.01 3.67 1.34
C LEU A 16 -8.17 2.64 2.45
N ILE A 17 -8.45 1.38 2.10
CA ILE A 17 -8.57 0.27 3.07
C ILE A 17 -7.24 0.10 3.81
N SER A 18 -6.11 0.13 3.10
CA SER A 18 -4.78 0.03 3.71
C SER A 18 -4.50 1.17 4.69
N GLY A 19 -4.89 2.39 4.34
CA GLY A 19 -4.80 3.55 5.24
C GLY A 19 -5.64 3.38 6.50
N ILE A 20 -6.90 2.94 6.35
CA ILE A 20 -7.80 2.66 7.48
C ILE A 20 -7.20 1.59 8.40
N LEU A 21 -6.71 0.48 7.84
CA LEU A 21 -6.06 -0.57 8.62
C LEU A 21 -4.80 -0.05 9.32
N GLY A 22 -4.00 0.77 8.65
CA GLY A 22 -2.81 1.38 9.23
C GLY A 22 -3.10 2.27 10.44
N VAL A 23 -4.22 3.01 10.45
CA VAL A 23 -4.67 3.76 11.64
C VAL A 23 -4.84 2.81 12.82
N PHE A 24 -5.63 1.75 12.66
CA PHE A 24 -5.88 0.78 13.73
C PHE A 24 -4.58 0.07 14.17
N ILE A 25 -3.72 -0.31 13.23
CA ILE A 25 -2.45 -0.98 13.54
C ILE A 25 -1.54 -0.04 14.34
N GLY A 26 -1.46 1.24 13.98
CA GLY A 26 -0.68 2.21 14.74
C GLY A 26 -1.21 2.38 16.17
N GLU A 27 -2.53 2.59 16.34
CA GLU A 27 -3.13 2.72 17.69
C GLU A 27 -2.83 1.53 18.60
N ASN A 28 -3.01 0.31 18.07
CA ASN A 28 -2.75 -0.92 18.85
C ASN A 28 -1.25 -1.17 19.03
N GLY A 29 -0.43 -0.92 18.01
CA GLY A 29 1.01 -1.11 18.05
C GLY A 29 1.71 -0.17 19.03
N GLY A 30 1.23 1.07 19.15
CA GLY A 30 1.76 2.06 20.09
C GLY A 30 1.61 1.68 21.56
N GLN A 31 0.70 0.76 21.90
CA GLN A 31 0.57 0.22 23.24
C GLN A 31 1.64 -0.82 23.57
N VAL A 32 2.29 -1.40 22.56
CA VAL A 32 3.28 -2.46 22.69
C VAL A 32 4.70 -1.91 22.57
N ALA A 33 4.95 -1.04 21.59
CA ALA A 33 6.25 -0.43 21.34
C ALA A 33 6.08 0.93 20.65
N GLU A 34 6.95 1.90 20.96
CA GLU A 34 6.91 3.24 20.34
C GLU A 34 7.37 3.23 18.86
N SER A 35 8.12 2.20 18.44
CA SER A 35 8.57 2.04 17.06
C SER A 35 8.79 0.57 16.70
N ILE A 36 8.72 0.27 15.40
CA ILE A 36 9.02 -1.04 14.82
C ILE A 36 10.15 -0.90 13.81
N GLN A 37 11.13 -1.81 13.87
CA GLN A 37 12.16 -1.89 12.83
C GLN A 37 11.64 -2.64 11.61
N LEU A 38 11.58 -1.93 10.49
CA LEU A 38 11.33 -2.48 9.16
C LEU A 38 12.65 -2.93 8.56
N PHE A 39 12.73 -4.22 8.21
CA PHE A 39 13.88 -4.83 7.53
C PHE A 39 15.24 -4.64 8.25
N GLY A 40 15.21 -4.33 9.55
CA GLY A 40 16.40 -4.04 10.36
C GLY A 40 17.12 -2.73 10.04
N VAL A 41 16.57 -1.89 9.15
CA VAL A 41 17.26 -0.68 8.64
C VAL A 41 16.44 0.60 8.82
N LEU A 42 15.12 0.50 8.93
CA LEU A 42 14.23 1.64 9.00
C LEU A 42 13.37 1.55 10.25
N SER A 43 13.44 2.55 11.14
CA SER A 43 12.55 2.63 12.29
C SER A 43 11.27 3.37 11.92
N LEU A 44 10.12 2.70 12.02
CA LEU A 44 8.81 3.28 11.78
C LEU A 44 8.12 3.56 13.13
N PRO A 45 7.74 4.80 13.44
CA PRO A 45 7.00 5.11 14.65
C PRO A 45 5.60 4.48 14.59
N THR A 46 5.14 3.88 15.70
CA THR A 46 3.82 3.22 15.80
C THR A 46 2.67 4.21 15.97
N THR A 47 2.77 5.40 15.36
CA THR A 47 1.66 6.34 15.37
C THR A 47 0.61 5.94 14.32
N PRO A 48 -0.68 6.22 14.55
CA PRO A 48 -1.76 5.89 13.62
C PRO A 48 -1.52 6.48 12.22
N VAL A 49 -1.05 7.73 12.17
CA VAL A 49 -0.80 8.44 10.91
C VAL A 49 0.40 7.82 10.17
N ALA A 50 1.48 7.49 10.86
CA ALA A 50 2.66 6.89 10.24
C ALA A 50 2.34 5.52 9.62
N PHE A 51 1.59 4.68 10.34
CA PHE A 51 1.19 3.36 9.84
C PHE A 51 0.15 3.46 8.72
N ALA A 52 -0.78 4.41 8.77
CA ALA A 52 -1.71 4.68 7.67
C ALA A 52 -0.97 5.09 6.39
N LEU A 53 -0.02 6.03 6.50
CA LEU A 53 0.80 6.47 5.37
C LEU A 53 1.65 5.32 4.83
N TYR A 54 2.29 4.55 5.72
CA TYR A 54 3.06 3.38 5.33
C TYR A 54 2.20 2.39 4.52
N GLY A 55 1.03 2.01 5.05
CA GLY A 55 0.11 1.11 4.36
C GLY A 55 -0.31 1.64 2.98
N MET A 56 -0.71 2.91 2.91
CA MET A 56 -1.11 3.54 1.64
C MET A 56 0.02 3.55 0.62
N VAL A 57 1.23 3.97 1.02
CA VAL A 57 2.40 4.04 0.13
C VAL A 57 2.77 2.65 -0.37
N VAL A 58 2.88 1.66 0.51
CA VAL A 58 3.17 0.28 0.14
C VAL A 58 2.12 -0.27 -0.83
N SER A 59 0.83 0.00 -0.59
CA SER A 59 -0.25 -0.41 -1.51
C SER A 59 -0.12 0.23 -2.88
N VAL A 60 0.21 1.52 -2.96
CA VAL A 60 0.45 2.20 -4.25
C VAL A 60 1.60 1.53 -5.00
N PHE A 61 2.73 1.29 -4.33
CA PHE A 61 3.89 0.64 -4.95
C PHE A 61 3.57 -0.80 -5.40
N ALA A 62 2.86 -1.57 -4.58
CA ALA A 62 2.48 -2.92 -4.91
C ALA A 62 1.54 -2.96 -6.14
N LEU A 63 0.51 -2.12 -6.16
CA LEU A 63 -0.43 -2.05 -7.28
C LEU A 63 0.24 -1.53 -8.56
N ALA A 64 1.09 -0.50 -8.45
CA ALA A 64 1.85 0.01 -9.58
C ALA A 64 2.78 -1.06 -10.16
N ALA A 65 3.43 -1.85 -9.31
CA ALA A 65 4.26 -2.98 -9.74
C ALA A 65 3.41 -4.05 -10.44
N LEU A 66 2.31 -4.48 -9.84
CA LEU A 66 1.44 -5.52 -10.41
C LEU A 66 0.84 -5.09 -11.75
N PHE A 67 0.23 -3.92 -11.82
CA PHE A 67 -0.36 -3.42 -13.06
C PHE A 67 0.70 -3.08 -14.11
N GLY A 68 1.85 -2.54 -13.70
CA GLY A 68 2.98 -2.30 -14.58
C GLY A 68 3.54 -3.59 -15.18
N LEU A 69 3.64 -4.67 -14.39
CA LEU A 69 4.07 -5.98 -14.87
C LEU A 69 3.06 -6.59 -15.86
N VAL A 70 1.76 -6.46 -15.57
CA VAL A 70 0.71 -6.91 -16.50
C VAL A 70 0.81 -6.15 -17.81
N GLU A 71 0.91 -4.82 -17.77
CA GLU A 71 1.04 -4.00 -18.98
C GLU A 71 2.33 -4.33 -19.76
N PHE A 72 3.44 -4.56 -19.06
CA PHE A 72 4.69 -4.96 -19.68
C PHE A 72 4.57 -6.31 -20.39
N ALA A 73 3.99 -7.33 -19.73
CA ALA A 73 3.78 -8.64 -20.33
C ALA A 73 2.86 -8.57 -21.56
N SER A 74 1.76 -7.81 -21.50
CA SER A 74 0.85 -7.63 -22.64
C SER A 74 1.57 -7.01 -23.84
N ARG A 75 2.45 -6.03 -23.63
CA ARG A 75 3.24 -5.42 -24.72
C ARG A 75 4.24 -6.40 -25.35
N LEU A 76 4.76 -7.36 -24.59
CA LEU A 76 5.66 -8.39 -25.12
C LEU A 76 4.91 -9.45 -25.94
N GLU A 77 3.66 -9.74 -25.58
CA GLU A 77 2.81 -10.68 -26.33
C GLU A 77 2.29 -10.08 -27.64
N GLU A 78 2.10 -8.75 -27.68
CA GLU A 78 1.68 -8.01 -28.88
C GLU A 78 2.82 -7.72 -29.89
N ALA A 79 4.09 -7.93 -29.50
CA ALA A 79 5.29 -7.65 -30.30
C ALA A 79 5.75 -8.85 -31.14
#